data_AF-A0AAU7CLU5-F1
#
_entry.id   AF-A0AAU7CLU5-F1
#
_cell.length_a   1.000
_cell.length_b   1.000
_cell.length_c   1.000
_cell.angle_alpha   90.00
_cell.angle_beta   90.00
_cell.angle_gamma   90.00
#
_symmetry.space_group_name_H-M   'P 1'
#
loop_
_entity.id
_entity.type
_entity.pdbx_description
1 polymer ?
#
loop_
_entity_poly.entity_id
_entity_poly.type
_entity_poly.pdbx_seq_one_letter_code
_entity_poly.pdbx_strand_id
1 'polypeptide(L)'
;MRLSRLHTLMLALTLGGWIATTTEAAPISQPLEYGTTGFIGSGAGPISFTGNTGVVLTPGVINLGSLNIAALPSGTTQVINAVPFSLDVAFPSGPGGAFPWSHVAVTGVLNGTITGNVFSDVLLAFTSVSQDGSTPLPFTLSNFQVIGPVQLAPSGINGGSTQLFAYVGPLLAGQEIPEPSTLAIFAIGLAGVGLARRNRKALSR
;
A
#
# COMPACT_ATOMS: atom_id res chain seq x y z
N MET A 1 63.89 7.93 26.90
CA MET A 1 63.46 8.85 25.84
C MET A 1 62.97 8.06 24.63
N ARG A 2 61.65 7.92 24.47
CA ARG A 2 60.99 7.30 23.30
C ARG A 2 59.77 8.16 22.94
N LEU A 3 59.99 9.19 22.11
CA LEU A 3 58.95 9.98 21.47
C LEU A 3 59.21 9.92 19.96
N SER A 4 58.48 9.09 19.21
CA SER A 4 58.36 9.25 17.73
C SER A 4 57.35 8.31 17.05
N ARG A 5 56.30 7.83 17.74
CA ARG A 5 55.32 6.90 17.10
C ARG A 5 53.85 7.29 17.32
N LEU A 6 53.56 8.58 17.44
CA LEU A 6 52.20 9.07 17.66
C LEU A 6 51.66 10.00 16.57
N HIS A 7 52.50 10.41 15.61
CA HIS A 7 52.09 11.38 14.58
C HIS A 7 51.60 10.74 13.27
N THR A 8 51.77 9.43 13.07
CA THR A 8 51.38 8.75 11.82
C THR A 8 49.99 8.14 11.83
N LEU A 9 49.26 8.21 12.96
CA LEU A 9 47.92 7.61 13.09
C LEU A 9 46.78 8.63 12.97
N MET A 10 47.07 9.94 13.03
CA MET A 10 46.05 10.99 12.93
C MET A 10 45.73 11.46 11.51
N LEU A 11 46.46 11.00 10.49
CA LEU A 11 46.20 11.37 9.09
C LEU A 11 45.30 10.38 8.34
N ALA A 12 45.02 9.20 8.90
CA ALA A 12 44.24 8.16 8.24
C ALA A 12 42.73 8.23 8.50
N LEU A 13 42.29 9.02 9.49
CA LEU A 13 40.89 9.03 9.94
C LEU A 13 40.09 10.27 9.50
N THR A 14 40.71 11.23 8.81
CA THR A 14 40.06 12.46 8.34
C THR A 14 39.75 12.47 6.85
N LEU A 15 40.14 11.45 6.08
CA LEU A 15 39.88 11.34 4.63
C LEU A 15 38.77 10.35 4.23
N GLY A 16 38.15 9.63 5.17
CA GLY A 16 37.12 8.63 4.86
C GLY A 16 35.67 9.11 4.95
N GLY A 17 35.45 10.38 5.31
CA GLY A 17 34.13 10.90 5.71
C GLY A 17 33.40 11.73 4.68
N TRP A 18 33.73 11.65 3.39
CA TRP A 18 33.08 12.46 2.36
C TRP A 18 32.26 11.59 1.40
N ILE A 19 30.98 11.50 1.75
CA ILE A 19 29.84 11.49 0.82
C ILE A 19 29.68 10.21 0.00
N ALA A 20 29.19 9.15 0.66
CA ALA A 20 28.29 8.23 -0.03
C ALA A 20 26.96 8.97 -0.24
N THR A 21 26.87 9.82 -1.26
CA THR A 21 25.56 10.16 -1.82
C THR A 21 25.04 8.87 -2.42
N THR A 22 24.15 8.20 -1.70
CA THR A 22 23.21 7.29 -2.36
C THR A 22 22.34 8.18 -3.24
N THR A 23 22.83 8.47 -4.43
CA THR A 23 22.03 9.04 -5.52
C THR A 23 21.08 7.93 -5.94
N GLU A 24 20.05 7.68 -5.13
CA GLU A 24 18.89 6.97 -5.62
C GLU A 24 18.30 7.88 -6.69
N ALA A 25 18.57 7.54 -7.94
CA ALA A 25 17.88 8.17 -9.06
C ALA A 25 16.38 8.07 -8.73
N ALA A 26 15.72 9.22 -8.58
CA ALA A 26 14.28 9.23 -8.44
C ALA A 26 13.71 8.42 -9.61
N PRO A 27 12.93 7.36 -9.35
CA PRO A 27 12.39 6.55 -10.43
C PRO A 27 11.60 7.49 -11.35
N ILE A 28 11.92 7.47 -12.64
CA ILE A 28 11.18 8.21 -13.66
C ILE A 28 9.73 7.71 -13.56
N SER A 29 8.83 8.56 -13.08
CA SER A 29 7.40 8.26 -13.03
C SER A 29 6.89 8.07 -14.45
N GLN A 30 6.71 6.82 -14.87
CA GLN A 30 6.08 6.54 -16.15
C GLN A 30 4.55 6.60 -15.96
N PRO A 31 3.82 7.22 -16.91
CA PRO A 31 2.38 7.15 -16.92
C PRO A 31 1.96 5.69 -17.16
N LEU A 32 1.14 5.17 -16.25
CA LEU A 32 0.59 3.83 -16.28
C LEU A 32 -0.92 3.94 -16.54
N GLU A 33 -1.34 3.51 -17.72
CA GLU A 33 -2.75 3.39 -18.08
C GLU A 33 -3.36 2.15 -17.41
N TYR A 34 -4.63 2.24 -17.05
CA TYR A 34 -5.37 1.11 -16.49
C TYR A 34 -6.86 1.19 -16.85
N GLY A 35 -7.50 0.03 -16.86
CA GLY A 35 -8.94 -0.12 -16.92
C GLY A 35 -9.41 -1.17 -15.92
N THR A 36 -10.59 -0.96 -15.34
CA THR A 36 -11.16 -1.90 -14.38
C THR A 36 -12.54 -2.36 -14.81
N THR A 37 -12.82 -3.63 -14.58
CA THR A 37 -14.15 -4.22 -14.69
C THR A 37 -14.38 -5.12 -13.48
N GLY A 38 -15.61 -5.57 -13.27
CA GLY A 38 -15.90 -6.43 -12.13
C GLY A 38 -17.34 -6.88 -12.06
N PHE A 39 -17.57 -7.87 -11.20
CA PHE A 39 -18.87 -8.43 -10.93
C PHE A 39 -19.10 -8.62 -9.42
N ILE A 40 -20.36 -8.60 -9.02
CA ILE A 40 -20.80 -8.82 -7.65
C ILE A 40 -21.81 -9.96 -7.62
N GLY A 41 -21.47 -11.03 -6.90
CA GLY A 41 -22.29 -12.22 -6.75
C GLY A 41 -22.77 -12.78 -8.08
N SER A 42 -24.06 -13.13 -8.14
CA SER A 42 -24.75 -13.60 -9.34
C SER A 42 -25.39 -12.47 -10.16
N GLY A 43 -25.16 -11.20 -9.82
CA GLY A 43 -25.71 -10.04 -10.54
C GLY A 43 -27.16 -9.64 -10.21
N ALA A 44 -27.84 -10.34 -9.29
CA ALA A 44 -29.26 -10.10 -8.96
C ALA A 44 -29.49 -9.27 -7.67
N GLY A 45 -28.50 -8.48 -7.23
CA GLY A 45 -28.55 -7.74 -5.95
C GLY A 45 -28.76 -6.23 -6.11
N PRO A 46 -29.01 -5.50 -5.00
CA PRO A 46 -29.09 -4.05 -4.99
C PRO A 46 -27.71 -3.39 -5.14
N ILE A 47 -26.62 -4.16 -5.12
CA ILE A 47 -25.26 -3.65 -5.22
C ILE A 47 -24.75 -3.93 -6.64
N SER A 48 -24.29 -2.89 -7.32
CA SER A 48 -23.62 -2.99 -8.61
C SER A 48 -22.23 -2.37 -8.56
N PHE A 49 -21.38 -2.77 -9.50
CA PHE A 49 -20.05 -2.20 -9.68
C PHE A 49 -19.96 -1.50 -11.03
N THR A 50 -19.38 -0.30 -11.03
CA THR A 50 -19.05 0.46 -12.23
C THR A 50 -17.54 0.60 -12.29
N GLY A 51 -16.94 0.01 -13.32
CA GLY A 51 -15.51 0.11 -13.60
C GLY A 51 -15.07 1.52 -13.96
N ASN A 52 -13.77 1.73 -14.00
CA ASN A 52 -13.14 3.01 -14.29
C ASN A 52 -11.90 2.81 -15.16
N THR A 53 -11.51 3.85 -15.89
CA THR A 53 -10.27 3.88 -16.68
C THR A 53 -9.50 5.14 -16.34
N GLY A 54 -8.18 5.08 -16.38
CA GLY A 54 -7.36 6.26 -16.11
C GLY A 54 -5.89 6.07 -16.36
N VAL A 55 -5.12 7.09 -16.01
CA VAL A 55 -3.67 7.10 -16.04
C VAL A 55 -3.19 7.47 -14.64
N VAL A 56 -2.19 6.75 -14.12
CA VAL A 56 -1.53 7.06 -12.86
C VAL A 56 -0.04 7.23 -13.08
N LEU A 57 0.59 8.13 -12.34
CA LEU A 57 2.05 8.19 -12.25
C LEU A 57 2.49 7.26 -11.13
N THR A 58 3.36 6.29 -11.40
CA THR A 58 3.86 5.39 -10.36
C THR A 58 5.05 6.04 -9.63
N PRO A 59 5.09 6.00 -8.28
CA PRO A 59 4.07 5.47 -7.37
C PRO A 59 2.83 6.38 -7.26
N GLY A 60 1.63 5.78 -7.16
CA GLY A 60 0.38 6.55 -7.11
C GLY A 60 -0.86 5.73 -6.75
N VAL A 61 -2.00 6.41 -6.61
CA VAL A 61 -3.30 5.81 -6.30
C VAL A 61 -4.13 5.71 -7.58
N ILE A 62 -4.69 4.54 -7.84
CA ILE A 62 -5.66 4.29 -8.89
C ILE A 62 -7.07 4.23 -8.30
N ASN A 63 -8.04 4.78 -9.03
CA ASN A 63 -9.46 4.63 -8.70
C ASN A 63 -9.97 3.39 -9.41
N LEU A 64 -10.26 2.34 -8.64
CA LEU A 64 -10.73 1.07 -9.16
C LEU A 64 -12.16 1.13 -9.70
N GLY A 65 -12.94 2.17 -9.38
CA GLY A 65 -14.33 2.29 -9.76
C GLY A 65 -15.22 2.60 -8.56
N SER A 66 -16.53 2.42 -8.73
CA SER A 66 -17.49 2.63 -7.65
C SER A 66 -18.45 1.45 -7.48
N LEU A 67 -18.78 1.19 -6.22
CA LEU A 67 -19.90 0.35 -5.82
C LEU A 67 -21.12 1.24 -5.61
N ASN A 68 -22.25 0.85 -6.18
CA ASN A 68 -23.48 1.59 -6.07
C ASN A 68 -24.53 0.71 -5.39
N ILE A 69 -25.12 1.23 -4.31
CA ILE A 69 -26.28 0.61 -3.67
C ILE A 69 -27.56 1.26 -4.21
N ALA A 70 -28.40 0.46 -4.86
CA ALA A 70 -29.75 0.84 -5.26
C ALA A 70 -30.66 1.00 -4.04
N ALA A 71 -31.60 1.94 -4.12
CA ALA A 71 -32.56 2.16 -3.05
C ALA A 71 -33.48 0.96 -2.89
N LEU A 72 -33.60 0.46 -1.65
CA LEU A 72 -34.65 -0.49 -1.29
C LEU A 72 -35.95 0.25 -0.95
N PRO A 73 -37.12 -0.36 -1.16
CA PRO A 73 -38.38 0.18 -0.66
C PRO A 73 -38.30 0.46 0.85
N SER A 74 -38.97 1.52 1.28
CA SER A 74 -38.97 1.92 2.70
C SER A 74 -39.42 0.76 3.61
N GLY A 75 -38.71 0.56 4.71
CA GLY A 75 -38.96 -0.52 5.66
C GLY A 75 -38.51 -1.91 5.21
N THR A 76 -37.93 -2.04 4.01
CA THR A 76 -37.34 -3.32 3.55
C THR A 76 -35.89 -3.42 3.99
N THR A 77 -35.53 -4.56 4.57
CA THR A 77 -34.15 -4.90 4.91
C THR A 77 -33.68 -6.05 4.05
N GLN A 78 -32.50 -5.91 3.46
CA GLN A 78 -31.80 -6.98 2.75
C GLN A 78 -30.52 -7.31 3.48
N VAL A 79 -30.36 -8.60 3.82
CA VAL A 79 -29.13 -9.14 4.40
C VAL A 79 -28.21 -9.58 3.27
N ILE A 80 -26.97 -9.11 3.30
CA ILE A 80 -25.88 -9.48 2.40
C ILE A 80 -24.95 -10.39 3.21
N ASN A 81 -24.93 -11.67 2.89
CA ASN A 81 -24.14 -12.66 3.62
C ASN A 81 -23.15 -13.34 2.68
N ALA A 82 -21.86 -13.04 2.87
CA ALA A 82 -20.72 -13.59 2.16
C ALA A 82 -20.89 -13.55 0.63
N VAL A 83 -21.42 -12.45 0.09
CA VAL A 83 -21.58 -12.30 -1.36
C VAL A 83 -20.20 -12.08 -1.99
N PRO A 84 -19.70 -12.99 -2.84
CA PRO A 84 -18.38 -12.82 -3.44
C PRO A 84 -18.38 -11.70 -4.47
N PHE A 85 -17.24 -11.05 -4.66
CA PHE A 85 -17.01 -10.16 -5.80
C PHE A 85 -15.64 -10.42 -6.42
N SER A 86 -15.50 -10.03 -7.68
CA SER A 86 -14.21 -10.02 -8.38
C SER A 86 -14.09 -8.76 -9.21
N LEU A 87 -12.93 -8.12 -9.13
CA LEU A 87 -12.53 -7.02 -10.00
C LEU A 87 -11.37 -7.50 -10.86
N ASP A 88 -11.40 -7.16 -12.14
CA ASP A 88 -10.28 -7.32 -13.06
C ASP A 88 -9.69 -5.94 -13.35
N VAL A 89 -8.41 -5.76 -13.05
CA VAL A 89 -7.65 -4.55 -13.31
C VAL A 89 -6.66 -4.84 -14.42
N ALA A 90 -6.93 -4.28 -15.59
CA ALA A 90 -6.16 -4.51 -16.79
C ALA A 90 -5.20 -3.33 -17.03
N PHE A 91 -3.95 -3.66 -17.32
CA PHE A 91 -2.89 -2.72 -17.69
C PHE A 91 -2.38 -3.09 -19.09
N PRO A 92 -2.25 -2.14 -20.03
CA PRO A 92 -1.67 -2.45 -21.34
C PRO A 92 -0.18 -2.78 -21.19
N SER A 93 0.27 -3.87 -21.81
CA SER A 93 1.67 -4.29 -21.80
C SER A 93 2.31 -4.06 -23.17
N GLY A 94 2.69 -2.82 -23.46
CA GLY A 94 3.37 -2.52 -24.72
C GLY A 94 3.63 -1.02 -24.96
N PRO A 95 4.63 -0.67 -25.78
CA PRO A 95 4.82 0.72 -26.23
C PRO A 95 3.57 1.22 -26.94
N GLY A 96 3.00 2.33 -26.48
CA GLY A 96 1.80 2.93 -27.08
C GLY A 96 0.50 2.16 -26.85
N GLY A 97 0.40 1.33 -25.81
CA GLY A 97 -0.85 0.66 -25.42
C GLY A 97 -1.18 -0.60 -26.23
N ALA A 98 -0.21 -1.14 -26.98
CA ALA A 98 -0.41 -2.34 -27.80
C ALA A 98 -0.64 -3.60 -26.93
N PHE A 99 -1.64 -4.39 -27.31
CA PHE A 99 -2.01 -5.69 -26.74
C PHE A 99 -0.81 -6.66 -26.73
N PRO A 100 -0.69 -7.57 -25.74
CA PRO A 100 -1.72 -7.98 -24.78
C PRO A 100 -1.84 -7.09 -23.54
N TRP A 101 -2.96 -7.20 -22.82
CA TRP A 101 -3.14 -6.57 -21.51
C TRP A 101 -2.68 -7.57 -20.43
N SER A 102 -2.03 -7.06 -19.39
CA SER A 102 -1.77 -7.79 -18.16
C SER A 102 -2.91 -7.54 -17.18
N HIS A 103 -3.36 -8.57 -16.48
CA HIS A 103 -4.55 -8.52 -15.64
C HIS A 103 -4.21 -8.80 -14.17
N VAL A 104 -4.84 -8.05 -13.27
CA VAL A 104 -4.80 -8.29 -11.82
C VAL A 104 -6.23 -8.58 -11.36
N ALA A 105 -6.45 -9.82 -10.94
CA ALA A 105 -7.68 -10.23 -10.30
C ALA A 105 -7.66 -9.87 -8.81
N VAL A 106 -8.63 -9.08 -8.39
CA VAL A 106 -8.88 -8.72 -6.99
C VAL A 106 -10.20 -9.34 -6.57
N THR A 107 -10.17 -10.22 -5.58
CA THR A 107 -11.40 -10.86 -5.08
C THR A 107 -11.66 -10.52 -3.62
N GLY A 108 -12.91 -10.71 -3.21
CA GLY A 108 -13.32 -10.49 -1.85
C GLY A 108 -14.77 -10.88 -1.59
N VAL A 109 -15.28 -10.44 -0.44
CA VAL A 109 -16.65 -10.70 0.00
C VAL A 109 -17.30 -9.44 0.55
N LEU A 110 -18.62 -9.34 0.36
CA LEU A 110 -19.47 -8.34 1.00
C LEU A 110 -20.29 -9.00 2.11
N ASN A 111 -20.37 -8.32 3.25
CA ASN A 111 -21.17 -8.74 4.41
C ASN A 111 -21.85 -7.55 5.06
N GLY A 112 -23.10 -7.69 5.47
CA GLY A 112 -23.84 -6.69 6.24
C GLY A 112 -25.30 -6.64 5.84
N THR A 113 -25.92 -5.48 6.03
CA THR A 113 -27.34 -5.25 5.82
C THR A 113 -27.59 -3.88 5.18
N ILE A 114 -28.64 -3.82 4.37
CA ILE A 114 -29.14 -2.58 3.77
C ILE A 114 -30.58 -2.44 4.23
N THR A 115 -30.95 -1.28 4.78
CA THR A 115 -32.32 -1.02 5.22
C THR A 115 -32.85 0.26 4.59
N GLY A 116 -33.86 0.10 3.72
CA GLY A 116 -34.43 1.18 2.91
C GLY A 116 -33.35 1.90 2.10
N ASN A 117 -33.37 3.23 2.15
CA ASN A 117 -32.37 4.08 1.51
C ASN A 117 -31.47 4.83 2.52
N VAL A 118 -31.70 4.70 3.82
CA VAL A 118 -31.04 5.56 4.83
C VAL A 118 -29.89 4.85 5.53
N PHE A 119 -29.89 3.51 5.57
CA PHE A 119 -28.93 2.74 6.35
C PHE A 119 -28.25 1.63 5.54
N SER A 120 -26.93 1.53 5.70
CA SER A 120 -26.09 0.46 5.17
C SER A 120 -24.91 0.23 6.12
N ASP A 121 -24.71 -1.00 6.56
CA ASP A 121 -23.51 -1.47 7.25
C ASP A 121 -22.77 -2.53 6.44
N VAL A 122 -23.03 -2.58 5.13
CA VAL A 122 -22.33 -3.51 4.22
C VAL A 122 -20.85 -3.16 4.19
N LEU A 123 -20.03 -4.11 4.61
CA LEU A 123 -18.58 -4.08 4.59
C LEU A 123 -18.08 -4.93 3.42
N LEU A 124 -17.25 -4.32 2.58
CA LEU A 124 -16.46 -5.02 1.57
C LEU A 124 -15.08 -5.34 2.15
N ALA A 125 -14.70 -6.61 2.08
CA ALA A 125 -13.38 -7.09 2.48
C ALA A 125 -12.69 -7.78 1.29
N PHE A 126 -11.48 -7.32 0.96
CA PHE A 126 -10.61 -7.94 -0.03
C PHE A 126 -9.99 -9.21 0.57
N THR A 127 -10.00 -10.31 -0.19
CA THR A 127 -9.46 -11.61 0.26
C THR A 127 -8.21 -12.01 -0.48
N SER A 128 -8.09 -11.69 -1.77
CA SER A 128 -6.89 -12.00 -2.54
C SER A 128 -6.65 -11.02 -3.68
N VAL A 129 -5.38 -10.90 -4.04
CA VAL A 129 -4.88 -10.18 -5.21
C VAL A 129 -3.94 -11.13 -5.93
N SER A 130 -4.20 -11.38 -7.21
CA SER A 130 -3.41 -12.29 -8.02
C SER A 130 -3.30 -11.78 -9.45
N GLN A 131 -2.19 -12.06 -10.11
CA GLN A 131 -2.07 -11.82 -11.54
C GLN A 131 -2.87 -12.90 -12.29
N ASP A 132 -3.66 -12.48 -13.26
CA ASP A 132 -4.37 -13.37 -14.18
C ASP A 132 -3.70 -13.37 -15.56
N GLY A 133 -3.61 -14.54 -16.18
CA GLY A 133 -2.93 -14.76 -17.45
C GLY A 133 -1.39 -14.80 -17.40
N SER A 134 -0.78 -14.95 -18.58
CA SER A 134 0.68 -15.09 -18.75
C SER A 134 1.41 -13.79 -19.08
N THR A 135 0.67 -12.71 -19.34
CA THR A 135 1.23 -11.42 -19.74
C THR A 135 1.84 -10.72 -18.52
N PRO A 136 3.14 -10.34 -18.55
CA PRO A 136 3.80 -9.73 -17.41
C PRO A 136 3.23 -8.35 -17.08
N LEU A 137 3.08 -8.06 -15.78
CA LEU A 137 2.69 -6.75 -15.29
C LEU A 137 3.82 -5.72 -15.50
N PRO A 138 3.51 -4.43 -15.68
CA PRO A 138 4.51 -3.35 -15.76
C PRO A 138 5.15 -3.03 -14.40
N PHE A 139 4.76 -3.74 -13.33
CA PHE A 139 5.27 -3.64 -11.98
C PHE A 139 5.25 -5.04 -11.32
N THR A 140 5.95 -5.21 -10.21
CA THR A 140 5.85 -6.45 -9.42
C THR A 140 4.51 -6.51 -8.71
N LEU A 141 3.81 -7.66 -8.73
CA LEU A 141 2.48 -7.80 -8.10
C LEU A 141 2.45 -7.32 -6.64
N SER A 142 3.55 -7.47 -5.90
CA SER A 142 3.72 -6.98 -4.52
C SER A 142 3.54 -5.47 -4.34
N ASN A 143 3.71 -4.70 -5.42
CA ASN A 143 3.57 -3.24 -5.44
C ASN A 143 2.12 -2.79 -5.66
N PHE A 144 1.20 -3.73 -5.91
CA PHE A 144 -0.22 -3.45 -6.05
C PHE A 144 -0.94 -3.76 -4.74
N GLN A 145 -1.51 -2.73 -4.11
CA GLN A 145 -2.13 -2.83 -2.80
C GLN A 145 -3.54 -2.25 -2.85
N VAL A 146 -4.55 -3.04 -2.52
CA VAL A 146 -5.92 -2.54 -2.48
C VAL A 146 -6.17 -1.83 -1.15
N ILE A 147 -6.84 -0.68 -1.19
CA ILE A 147 -7.12 0.14 -0.01
C ILE A 147 -8.49 -0.26 0.55
N GLY A 148 -8.50 -0.98 1.67
CA GLY A 148 -9.74 -1.42 2.35
C GLY A 148 -9.46 -2.33 3.55
N PRO A 149 -10.48 -2.71 4.33
CA PRO A 149 -11.90 -2.85 3.98
C PRO A 149 -12.66 -1.53 3.85
N VAL A 150 -13.79 -1.56 3.14
CA VAL A 150 -14.59 -0.36 2.80
C VAL A 150 -16.05 -0.57 3.19
N GLN A 151 -16.63 0.37 3.94
CA GLN A 151 -18.07 0.37 4.23
C GLN A 151 -18.82 1.10 3.10
N LEU A 152 -19.88 0.49 2.60
CA LEU A 152 -20.67 1.04 1.51
C LEU A 152 -21.69 2.06 2.04
N ALA A 153 -21.73 3.23 1.40
CA ALA A 153 -22.72 4.26 1.66
C ALA A 153 -24.13 3.79 1.27
N PRO A 154 -25.16 4.10 2.08
CA PRO A 154 -26.55 3.82 1.71
C PRO A 154 -27.00 4.70 0.53
N SER A 155 -28.01 4.25 -0.21
CA SER A 155 -28.47 4.92 -1.44
C SER A 155 -28.92 6.37 -1.25
N GLY A 156 -29.34 6.76 -0.06
CA GLY A 156 -29.75 8.12 0.31
C GLY A 156 -28.58 9.09 0.55
N ILE A 157 -27.34 8.60 0.63
CA ILE A 157 -26.12 9.40 0.78
C ILE A 157 -25.31 9.28 -0.51
N ASN A 158 -25.06 10.39 -1.20
CA ASN A 158 -24.27 10.43 -2.45
C ASN A 158 -24.74 9.41 -3.51
N GLY A 159 -26.04 9.11 -3.55
CA GLY A 159 -26.61 8.11 -4.48
C GLY A 159 -26.18 6.66 -4.20
N GLY A 160 -25.64 6.35 -3.01
CA GLY A 160 -25.14 5.02 -2.67
C GLY A 160 -23.80 4.67 -3.30
N SER A 161 -23.11 5.65 -3.89
CA SER A 161 -21.82 5.45 -4.55
C SER A 161 -20.68 5.46 -3.55
N THR A 162 -19.90 4.39 -3.53
CA THR A 162 -18.68 4.23 -2.72
C THR A 162 -17.51 3.93 -3.65
N GLN A 163 -16.48 4.77 -3.64
CA GLN A 163 -15.31 4.59 -4.50
C GLN A 163 -14.34 3.57 -3.90
N LEU A 164 -13.72 2.78 -4.78
CA LEU A 164 -12.68 1.83 -4.43
C LEU A 164 -11.34 2.31 -4.97
N PHE A 165 -10.27 2.07 -4.22
CA PHE A 165 -8.94 2.54 -4.59
C PHE A 165 -7.90 1.43 -4.40
N ALA A 166 -6.84 1.50 -5.19
CA ALA A 166 -5.61 0.76 -4.96
C ALA A 166 -4.41 1.68 -5.09
N TYR A 167 -3.32 1.30 -4.44
CA TYR A 167 -2.02 1.93 -4.54
C TYR A 167 -1.11 1.07 -5.42
N VAL A 168 -0.40 1.70 -6.34
CA VAL A 168 0.64 1.08 -7.17
C VAL A 168 1.94 1.79 -6.86
N GLY A 169 2.87 1.10 -6.21
CA GLY A 169 4.15 1.65 -5.81
C GLY A 169 4.95 0.69 -4.96
N PRO A 170 6.22 1.01 -4.63
CA PRO A 170 6.97 0.24 -3.66
C PRO A 170 6.10 0.03 -2.42
N LEU A 171 6.11 -1.19 -1.85
CA LEU A 171 5.39 -1.44 -0.60
C LEU A 171 5.64 -0.28 0.36
N LEU A 172 4.57 0.40 0.77
CA LEU A 172 4.67 1.37 1.86
C LEU A 172 5.26 0.60 3.04
N ALA A 173 6.55 0.81 3.30
CA ALA A 173 7.28 0.18 4.39
C ALA A 173 6.62 0.68 5.70
N GLY A 174 5.63 -0.08 6.18
CA GLY A 174 4.72 0.35 7.23
C GLY A 174 3.92 -0.76 7.91
N GLN A 175 4.09 -2.02 7.51
CA GLN A 175 3.67 -3.16 8.33
C GLN A 175 4.83 -4.09 8.75
N GLU A 176 6.04 -3.57 8.75
CA GLU A 176 7.00 -3.81 9.81
C GLU A 176 7.72 -2.47 10.01
N ILE A 177 7.64 -1.92 11.22
CA ILE A 177 8.56 -0.89 11.67
C ILE A 177 9.69 -1.64 12.38
N PRO A 178 10.80 -2.03 11.74
CA PRO A 178 12.06 -2.09 12.47
C PRO A 178 12.43 -0.64 12.76
N GLU A 179 12.16 -0.17 13.97
CA GLU A 179 12.64 1.14 14.41
C GLU A 179 14.17 1.16 14.28
N PRO A 180 14.78 1.94 13.35
CA PRO A 180 16.24 2.01 13.26
C PRO A 180 16.82 2.92 14.35
N SER A 181 16.04 3.30 15.35
CA SER A 181 16.37 4.32 16.34
C SER A 181 16.39 3.77 17.77
N THR A 182 15.55 2.80 18.15
CA THR A 182 15.59 2.23 19.51
C THR A 182 16.86 1.42 19.77
N LEU A 183 17.34 0.64 18.78
CA LEU A 183 18.61 -0.10 18.92
C LEU A 183 19.83 0.84 18.97
N ALA A 184 19.84 1.95 18.23
CA ALA A 184 20.92 2.93 18.28
C ALA A 184 20.96 3.69 19.63
N ILE A 185 19.79 4.03 20.20
CA ILE A 185 19.71 4.70 21.50
C ILE A 185 20.12 3.76 22.64
N PHE A 186 19.74 2.47 22.59
CA PHE A 186 20.20 1.48 23.57
C PHE A 186 21.72 1.23 23.49
N ALA A 187 22.30 1.22 22.29
CA ALA A 187 23.74 1.05 22.10
C ALA A 187 24.55 2.26 22.63
N ILE A 188 24.08 3.49 22.39
CA ILE A 188 24.71 4.72 22.93
C ILE A 188 24.59 4.76 24.46
N GLY A 189 23.45 4.34 25.03
CA GLY A 189 23.23 4.27 26.47
C GLY A 189 24.21 3.34 27.19
N LEU A 190 24.44 2.14 26.65
CA LEU A 190 25.39 1.16 27.23
C LEU A 190 26.85 1.62 27.12
N ALA A 191 27.24 2.26 26.01
CA ALA A 191 28.58 2.81 25.84
C ALA A 191 28.87 3.95 26.85
N GLY A 192 27.88 4.81 27.13
CA GLY A 192 28.00 5.89 28.12
C GLY A 192 28.18 5.39 29.56
N VAL A 193 27.44 4.34 29.96
CA VAL A 193 27.55 3.76 31.32
C VAL A 193 28.90 3.06 31.52
N GLY A 194 29.45 2.41 30.50
CA GLY A 194 30.76 1.77 30.54
C GLY A 194 31.91 2.76 30.78
N LEU A 195 31.89 3.92 30.11
CA LEU A 195 32.90 4.97 30.26
C LEU A 195 32.79 5.70 31.61
N ALA A 196 31.57 5.95 32.11
CA ALA A 196 31.35 6.58 33.41
C ALA A 196 31.90 5.74 34.58
N ARG A 197 31.82 4.41 34.50
CA ARG A 197 32.41 3.51 35.52
C ARG A 197 33.95 3.52 35.49
N ARG A 198 34.57 3.69 34.32
CA ARG A 198 36.03 3.71 34.20
C ARG A 198 36.65 4.97 34.81
N ASN A 199 36.00 6.12 34.66
CA ASN A 199 36.51 7.38 35.22
C ASN A 199 36.41 7.47 36.75
N ARG A 200 35.44 6.80 37.39
CA ARG A 200 35.35 6.77 38.86
C ARG A 200 36.46 5.96 39.54
N LYS A 201 37.06 4.97 38.86
CA LYS A 201 38.21 4.21 39.41
C LYS A 201 39.55 4.94 39.26
N ALA A 202 39.63 5.95 38.40
CA ALA A 202 40.86 6.71 38.18
C ALA A 202 41.03 7.89 39.17
N LEU A 203 39.95 8.30 39.85
CA LEU A 203 39.93 9.42 40.80
C LEU A 203 40.10 8.99 42.27
N SER A 204 40.24 7.69 42.56
CA SER A 204 40.43 7.16 43.91
C SER A 204 41.84 6.60 44.16
N ARG A 205 42.86 7.16 43.49
CA ARG A 205 44.27 6.86 43.73
C ARG A 205 45.06 8.14 43.93
#